data_AF-A0A177A9Y5-F1
#
_entry.id   AF-A0A177A9Y5-F1
#
_cell.length_a   1.000
_cell.length_b   1.000
_cell.length_c   1.000
_cell.angle_alpha   90.00
_cell.angle_beta   90.00
_cell.angle_gamma   90.00
#
_symmetry.space_group_name_H-M   'P 1'
#
loop_
_entity.id
_entity.type
_entity.pdbx_description
1 polymer ?
#
loop_
_entity_poly.entity_id
_entity_poly.type
_entity_poly.pdbx_seq_one_letter_code
_entity_poly.pdbx_strand_id
1 'polypeptide(L)'
;MASLGWSYRDMPYDPYWGPTSSKANFCEEDYIVTRYVAELINTLTNLTYILYAIHGIYKNWSRKDAFLRNIPYLGIMGVGFGSALFHSTNKYYTQWADDLSMLLATATVMHRVYTYDDRPIHAVLKGLGLAAFLTAFSLWHCLSDEIVAHAALFGVMVVLVGLKTRSIISDRVADPDVKKEVRKLVWWGSAIFISGYVIWNIDNFTCSWLTEAKRKIGMPLSFLLELHGWWHIFTGIGAYIFIALVEYLTSEEAGEPLGGRFAWPVDMFPRKRARSTPNITRTGYGTLSAAPENMD
;
A
#
# COMPACT_ATOMS: atom_id res chain seq x y z
N MET A 1 -15.14 40.08 -3.06
CA MET A 1 -14.96 38.62 -3.15
C MET A 1 -14.33 38.19 -1.83
N ALA A 2 -15.01 37.39 -1.01
CA ALA A 2 -14.39 36.86 0.21
C ALA A 2 -13.25 35.93 -0.23
N SER A 3 -12.02 36.19 0.22
CA SER A 3 -10.95 35.21 0.04
C SER A 3 -11.34 33.97 0.82
N LEU A 4 -11.49 32.83 0.14
CA LEU A 4 -11.75 31.53 0.77
C LEU A 4 -10.55 31.01 1.60
N GLY A 5 -9.51 31.84 1.78
CA GLY A 5 -8.30 31.50 2.51
C GLY A 5 -8.12 32.31 3.78
N TRP A 6 -7.36 31.73 4.70
CA TRP A 6 -6.91 32.36 5.95
C TRP A 6 -5.39 32.36 6.03
N SER A 7 -4.83 33.26 6.86
CA SER A 7 -3.39 33.34 7.06
C SER A 7 -2.85 32.05 7.64
N TYR A 8 -1.71 31.60 7.13
CA TYR A 8 -0.92 30.61 7.83
C TYR A 8 -0.47 31.21 9.18
N ARG A 9 -0.64 30.46 10.27
CA ARG A 9 -0.44 31.00 11.61
C ARG A 9 1.06 31.20 11.89
N ASP A 10 1.43 32.26 12.61
CA ASP A 10 2.84 32.48 12.95
C ASP A 10 3.34 31.48 13.99
N MET A 11 2.51 31.21 15.00
CA MET A 11 2.81 30.33 16.13
C MET A 11 1.80 29.17 16.22
N PRO A 12 2.24 27.96 16.55
CA PRO A 12 1.34 26.82 16.75
C PRO A 12 0.42 27.02 17.97
N TYR A 13 -0.62 26.21 18.06
CA TYR A 13 -1.45 26.13 19.27
C TYR A 13 -0.73 25.36 20.38
N ASP A 14 -1.12 25.58 21.64
CA ASP A 14 -0.64 24.79 22.78
C ASP A 14 -1.00 23.31 22.61
N PRO A 15 -0.01 22.39 22.49
CA PRO A 15 -0.24 20.99 22.18
C PRO A 15 -1.12 20.29 23.23
N TYR A 16 -2.23 19.68 22.80
CA TYR A 16 -3.10 18.90 23.70
C TYR A 16 -2.37 17.67 24.28
N TRP A 17 -1.58 16.99 23.45
CA TRP A 17 -0.83 15.79 23.84
C TRP A 17 0.51 16.11 24.53
N GLY A 18 0.80 17.39 24.80
CA GLY A 18 2.09 17.86 25.28
C GLY A 18 3.15 17.98 24.16
N PRO A 19 4.40 18.32 24.49
CA PRO A 19 5.45 18.58 23.50
C PRO A 19 5.83 17.34 22.69
N THR A 20 6.21 17.53 21.42
CA THR A 20 6.70 16.47 20.52
C THR A 20 7.85 15.69 21.18
N SER A 21 7.76 14.36 21.15
CA SER A 21 8.76 13.46 21.73
C SER A 21 9.22 12.35 20.78
N SER A 22 8.65 12.29 19.58
CA SER A 22 9.10 11.39 18.52
C SER A 22 10.47 11.81 17.97
N LYS A 23 11.18 10.84 17.42
CA LYS A 23 12.44 11.07 16.72
C LYS A 23 12.21 11.56 15.29
N ALA A 24 11.17 11.05 14.63
CA ALA A 24 10.68 11.60 13.36
C ALA A 24 9.75 12.79 13.60
N ASN A 25 9.90 13.80 12.76
CA ASN A 25 9.02 14.97 12.63
C ASN A 25 9.15 15.48 11.18
N PHE A 26 8.04 15.76 10.51
CA PHE A 26 8.02 16.10 9.09
C PHE A 26 7.76 17.59 8.87
N CYS A 27 7.60 18.01 7.61
CA CYS A 27 7.55 19.43 7.29
C CYS A 27 6.21 20.11 7.53
N GLU A 28 5.15 19.35 7.82
CA GLU A 28 3.90 19.90 8.33
C GLU A 28 4.13 20.44 9.75
N GLU A 29 3.83 21.72 9.99
CA GLU A 29 4.13 22.31 11.30
C GLU A 29 3.17 21.82 12.39
N ASP A 30 3.76 21.26 13.45
CA ASP A 30 3.08 20.74 14.63
C ASP A 30 2.02 21.70 15.20
N TYR A 31 0.79 21.21 15.32
CA TYR A 31 -0.35 21.90 15.92
C TYR A 31 -0.63 23.27 15.30
N ILE A 32 -0.32 23.49 14.03
CA ILE A 32 -0.52 24.79 13.37
C ILE A 32 -1.98 25.06 13.02
N VAL A 33 -2.75 24.00 12.69
CA VAL A 33 -4.17 24.09 12.32
C VAL A 33 -5.09 23.90 13.54
N THR A 34 -4.71 23.00 14.46
CA THR A 34 -5.52 22.65 15.62
C THR A 34 -4.62 22.18 16.77
N ARG A 35 -5.08 22.37 18.01
CA ARG A 35 -4.37 21.89 19.21
C ARG A 35 -4.41 20.37 19.41
N TYR A 36 -5.28 19.66 18.70
CA TYR A 36 -5.57 18.23 18.94
C TYR A 36 -4.82 17.26 18.02
N VAL A 37 -4.37 17.75 16.87
CA VAL A 37 -3.71 16.95 15.81
C VAL A 37 -2.44 17.69 15.45
N ALA A 38 -1.28 17.06 15.64
CA ALA A 38 0.03 17.68 15.39
C ALA A 38 0.19 18.01 13.90
N GLU A 39 0.07 17.02 13.04
CA GLU A 39 0.18 17.18 11.59
C GLU A 39 -1.16 16.77 10.95
N LEU A 40 -2.02 17.74 10.66
CA LEU A 40 -3.41 17.50 10.22
C LEU A 40 -3.48 16.80 8.87
N ILE A 41 -2.74 17.28 7.87
CA ILE A 41 -2.77 16.71 6.52
C ILE A 41 -2.10 15.35 6.51
N ASN A 42 -0.96 15.18 7.18
CA ASN A 42 -0.30 13.89 7.33
C ASN A 42 -1.21 12.88 8.05
N THR A 43 -1.99 13.33 9.05
CA THR A 43 -3.00 12.48 9.72
C THR A 43 -4.15 12.09 8.79
N LEU A 44 -4.77 13.03 8.09
CA LEU A 44 -5.96 12.78 7.27
C LEU A 44 -5.66 11.95 6.02
N THR A 45 -4.48 12.14 5.42
CA THR A 45 -4.08 11.41 4.21
C THR A 45 -3.93 9.91 4.43
N ASN A 46 -3.76 9.47 5.68
CA ASN A 46 -3.77 8.06 6.07
C ASN A 46 -5.12 7.35 5.87
N LEU A 47 -6.22 8.10 5.73
CA LEU A 47 -7.50 7.54 5.27
C LEU A 47 -7.35 6.80 3.93
N THR A 48 -6.37 7.16 3.10
CA THR A 48 -6.08 6.46 1.85
C THR A 48 -5.84 4.98 2.09
N TYR A 49 -4.94 4.62 3.01
CA TYR A 49 -4.66 3.22 3.34
C TYR A 49 -5.90 2.48 3.83
N ILE A 50 -6.67 3.11 4.72
CA ILE A 50 -7.87 2.53 5.34
C ILE A 50 -8.95 2.27 4.28
N LEU A 51 -9.21 3.25 3.41
CA LEU A 51 -10.24 3.14 2.37
C LEU A 51 -9.89 2.05 1.34
N TYR A 52 -8.63 1.98 0.91
CA TYR A 52 -8.19 0.92 0.00
C TYR A 52 -8.24 -0.47 0.64
N ALA A 53 -7.89 -0.58 1.92
CA ALA A 53 -8.00 -1.82 2.66
C ALA A 53 -9.46 -2.29 2.75
N ILE A 54 -10.39 -1.39 3.12
CA ILE A 54 -11.84 -1.69 3.17
C ILE A 54 -12.32 -2.14 1.79
N HIS A 55 -11.94 -1.43 0.73
CA HIS A 55 -12.32 -1.77 -0.64
C HIS A 55 -11.84 -3.17 -1.05
N GLY A 56 -10.59 -3.52 -0.74
CA GLY A 56 -10.05 -4.86 -0.98
C GLY A 56 -10.77 -5.96 -0.21
N ILE A 57 -10.99 -5.74 1.09
CA ILE A 57 -11.71 -6.68 1.97
C ILE A 57 -13.14 -6.90 1.46
N TYR A 58 -13.83 -5.83 1.06
CA TYR A 58 -15.19 -5.90 0.52
C TYR A 58 -15.27 -6.77 -0.74
N LYS A 59 -14.28 -6.67 -1.66
CA LYS A 59 -14.22 -7.52 -2.86
C LYS A 59 -14.03 -9.02 -2.54
N ASN A 60 -13.49 -9.34 -1.37
CA ASN A 60 -13.25 -10.72 -0.94
C ASN A 60 -14.40 -11.33 -0.13
N TRP A 61 -15.45 -10.57 0.20
CA TRP A 61 -16.49 -10.99 1.16
C TRP A 61 -17.16 -12.35 0.87
N SER A 62 -17.34 -12.71 -0.40
CA SER A 62 -17.97 -13.97 -0.82
C SER A 62 -16.98 -15.12 -1.11
N ARG A 63 -15.68 -14.89 -0.96
CA ARG A 63 -14.62 -15.86 -1.28
C ARG A 63 -14.45 -16.86 -0.10
N LYS A 64 -14.27 -18.14 -0.40
CA LYS A 64 -14.07 -19.19 0.62
C LYS A 64 -12.77 -19.00 1.42
N ASP A 65 -11.75 -18.42 0.79
CA ASP A 65 -10.43 -18.13 1.34
C ASP A 65 -10.29 -16.67 1.80
N ALA A 66 -11.41 -15.96 2.01
CA ALA A 66 -11.44 -14.53 2.32
C ALA A 66 -10.53 -14.13 3.49
N PHE A 67 -10.49 -14.95 4.55
CA PHE A 67 -9.65 -14.64 5.71
C PHE A 67 -8.17 -14.49 5.32
N LEU A 68 -7.59 -15.48 4.64
CA LEU A 68 -6.18 -15.46 4.23
C LEU A 68 -5.89 -14.38 3.19
N ARG A 69 -6.83 -14.15 2.26
CA ARG A 69 -6.74 -13.06 1.27
C ARG A 69 -6.73 -11.68 1.93
N ASN A 70 -7.44 -11.53 3.05
CA ASN A 70 -7.63 -10.24 3.71
C ASN A 70 -6.47 -9.85 4.64
N ILE A 71 -5.57 -10.77 5.00
CA ILE A 71 -4.46 -10.46 5.92
C ILE A 71 -3.59 -9.27 5.42
N PRO A 72 -3.14 -9.20 4.15
CA PRO A 72 -2.40 -8.03 3.68
C PRO A 72 -3.18 -6.72 3.68
N TYR A 73 -4.50 -6.76 3.43
CA TYR A 73 -5.34 -5.57 3.51
C TYR A 73 -5.51 -5.09 4.96
N LEU A 74 -5.65 -6.02 5.91
CA LEU A 74 -5.62 -5.68 7.33
C LEU A 74 -4.25 -5.10 7.73
N GLY A 75 -3.17 -5.58 7.13
CA GLY A 75 -1.82 -5.02 7.30
C GLY A 75 -1.77 -3.53 6.92
N ILE A 76 -2.16 -3.17 5.69
CA ILE A 76 -2.16 -1.74 5.28
C ILE A 76 -3.20 -0.91 6.02
N MET A 77 -4.32 -1.49 6.47
CA MET A 77 -5.26 -0.81 7.36
C MET A 77 -4.59 -0.47 8.70
N GLY A 78 -3.79 -1.39 9.23
CA GLY A 78 -2.94 -1.18 10.41
C GLY A 78 -1.95 -0.03 10.21
N VAL A 79 -1.32 0.07 9.04
CA VAL A 79 -0.46 1.22 8.67
C VAL A 79 -1.24 2.52 8.73
N GLY A 80 -2.43 2.57 8.12
CA GLY A 80 -3.27 3.77 8.16
C GLY A 80 -3.63 4.21 9.58
N PHE A 81 -3.96 3.29 10.48
CA PHE A 81 -4.25 3.63 11.88
C PHE A 81 -3.00 4.02 12.68
N GLY A 82 -1.90 3.28 12.51
CA GLY A 82 -0.63 3.53 13.20
C GLY A 82 -0.07 4.90 12.83
N SER A 83 0.03 5.17 11.52
CA SER A 83 0.50 6.45 10.99
C SER A 83 -0.43 7.61 11.36
N ALA A 84 -1.75 7.46 11.24
CA ALA A 84 -2.68 8.52 11.67
C ALA A 84 -2.53 8.85 13.16
N LEU A 85 -2.35 7.83 14.01
CA LEU A 85 -2.13 8.02 15.44
C LEU A 85 -0.78 8.71 15.72
N PHE A 86 0.27 8.35 14.99
CA PHE A 86 1.56 9.01 15.07
C PHE A 86 1.45 10.49 14.71
N HIS A 87 1.02 10.82 13.50
CA HIS A 87 0.91 12.21 13.03
C HIS A 87 -0.11 13.04 13.83
N SER A 88 -1.06 12.41 14.51
CA SER A 88 -1.97 13.13 15.41
C SER A 88 -1.29 13.61 16.69
N THR A 89 -0.24 12.92 17.14
CA THR A 89 0.30 13.12 18.49
C THR A 89 1.79 13.47 18.53
N ASN A 90 2.58 13.05 17.52
CA ASN A 90 4.04 13.16 17.45
C ASN A 90 4.73 12.68 18.74
N LYS A 91 4.33 11.49 19.19
CA LYS A 91 4.89 10.80 20.35
C LYS A 91 5.74 9.61 19.97
N TYR A 92 6.71 9.33 20.83
CA TYR A 92 7.59 8.19 20.72
C TYR A 92 6.84 6.85 20.57
N TYR A 93 5.89 6.55 21.45
CA TYR A 93 5.15 5.28 21.41
C TYR A 93 4.19 5.16 20.23
N THR A 94 3.68 6.28 19.72
CA THR A 94 2.82 6.27 18.53
C THR A 94 3.65 6.16 17.26
N GLN A 95 4.89 6.69 17.25
CA GLN A 95 5.86 6.44 16.17
C GLN A 95 6.15 4.94 16.05
N TRP A 96 6.30 4.23 17.18
CA TRP A 96 6.42 2.77 17.13
C TRP A 96 5.22 2.10 16.48
N ALA A 97 4.00 2.58 16.74
CA ALA A 97 2.81 2.02 16.12
C ALA A 97 2.86 2.15 14.59
N ASP A 98 3.34 3.30 14.07
CA ASP A 98 3.55 3.50 12.65
C ASP A 98 4.66 2.59 12.10
N ASP A 99 5.89 2.73 12.61
CA ASP A 99 7.07 1.98 12.16
C ASP A 99 6.81 0.46 12.16
N LEU A 100 6.27 -0.08 13.25
CA LEU A 100 6.04 -1.53 13.37
C LEU A 100 4.90 -2.02 12.48
N SER A 101 3.88 -1.20 12.26
CA SER A 101 2.78 -1.55 11.36
C SER A 101 3.25 -1.69 9.91
N MET A 102 4.20 -0.86 9.46
CA MET A 102 4.79 -0.95 8.11
C MET A 102 5.55 -2.26 7.92
N LEU A 103 6.37 -2.65 8.90
CA LEU A 103 7.09 -3.93 8.87
C LEU A 103 6.13 -5.11 8.88
N LEU A 104 5.12 -5.09 9.76
CA LEU A 104 4.13 -6.14 9.86
C LEU A 104 3.33 -6.29 8.55
N ALA A 105 2.82 -5.19 7.99
CA ALA A 105 2.08 -5.20 6.74
C ALA A 105 2.92 -5.80 5.60
N THR A 106 4.17 -5.38 5.48
CA THR A 106 5.09 -5.92 4.46
C THR A 106 5.38 -7.40 4.71
N ALA A 107 5.49 -7.83 5.97
CA ALA A 107 5.70 -9.22 6.34
C ALA A 107 4.54 -10.11 5.87
N THR A 108 3.30 -9.64 5.96
CA THR A 108 2.13 -10.41 5.49
C THR A 108 2.17 -10.65 3.99
N VAL A 109 2.57 -9.63 3.20
CA VAL A 109 2.75 -9.75 1.75
C VAL A 109 3.92 -10.68 1.44
N MET A 110 5.05 -10.51 2.14
CA MET A 110 6.23 -11.35 1.99
C MET A 110 5.92 -12.82 2.28
N HIS A 111 5.27 -13.10 3.41
CA HIS A 111 4.84 -14.46 3.75
C HIS A 111 4.00 -15.05 2.61
N ARG A 112 2.99 -14.31 2.13
CA ARG A 112 2.13 -14.76 1.04
C ARG A 112 2.91 -15.12 -0.23
N VAL A 113 3.81 -14.26 -0.71
CA VAL A 113 4.55 -14.53 -1.97
C VAL A 113 5.61 -15.63 -1.84
N TYR A 114 6.10 -15.92 -0.64
CA TYR A 114 7.10 -16.97 -0.40
C TYR A 114 6.52 -18.32 0.04
N THR A 115 5.21 -18.40 0.27
CA THR A 115 4.55 -19.62 0.76
C THR A 115 3.25 -20.00 0.03
N TYR A 116 2.86 -19.31 -1.04
CA TYR A 116 1.59 -19.59 -1.73
C TYR A 116 1.50 -21.00 -2.33
N ASP A 117 2.63 -21.58 -2.74
CA ASP A 117 2.78 -22.91 -3.32
C ASP A 117 3.50 -23.91 -2.40
N ASP A 118 3.67 -23.55 -1.13
CA ASP A 118 4.35 -24.39 -0.14
C ASP A 118 3.42 -25.43 0.50
N ARG A 119 4.04 -26.46 1.09
CA ARG A 119 3.35 -27.33 2.05
C ARG A 119 2.94 -26.54 3.29
N PRO A 120 1.75 -26.77 3.89
CA PRO A 120 1.26 -26.00 5.03
C PRO A 120 2.25 -25.88 6.19
N ILE A 121 2.97 -26.96 6.51
CA ILE A 121 3.99 -26.95 7.58
C ILE A 121 5.16 -26.00 7.27
N HIS A 122 5.63 -25.96 6.02
CA HIS A 122 6.72 -25.05 5.62
C HIS A 122 6.23 -23.60 5.63
N ALA A 123 5.00 -23.34 5.21
CA ALA A 123 4.39 -22.02 5.27
C ALA A 123 4.30 -21.51 6.73
N VAL A 124 3.90 -22.38 7.66
CA VAL A 124 3.87 -22.06 9.10
C VAL A 124 5.28 -21.81 9.65
N LEU A 125 6.25 -22.67 9.36
CA LEU A 125 7.63 -22.51 9.85
C LEU A 125 8.27 -21.22 9.32
N LYS A 126 8.09 -20.90 8.04
CA LYS A 126 8.55 -19.62 7.45
C LYS A 126 7.86 -18.43 8.11
N GLY A 127 6.55 -18.53 8.40
CA GLY A 127 5.79 -17.51 9.10
C GLY A 127 6.29 -17.27 10.52
N LEU A 128 6.54 -18.35 11.29
CA LEU A 128 7.11 -18.27 12.63
C LEU A 128 8.52 -17.69 12.63
N GLY A 129 9.36 -18.09 11.67
CA GLY A 129 10.70 -17.54 11.50
C GLY A 129 10.69 -16.05 11.19
N LEU A 130 9.82 -15.62 10.27
CA LEU A 130 9.64 -14.20 9.94
C LEU A 130 9.12 -13.40 11.13
N ALA A 131 8.13 -13.93 11.86
CA ALA A 131 7.59 -13.30 13.06
C ALA A 131 8.63 -13.17 14.18
N ALA A 132 9.43 -14.21 14.42
CA ALA A 132 10.51 -14.18 15.41
C ALA A 132 11.57 -13.14 15.04
N PHE A 133 12.01 -13.12 13.78
CA PHE A 133 12.96 -12.13 13.28
C PHE A 133 12.44 -10.70 13.43
N LEU A 134 11.23 -10.43 12.95
CA LEU A 134 10.65 -9.09 13.04
C LEU A 134 10.38 -8.68 14.48
N THR A 135 10.02 -9.60 15.37
CA THR A 135 9.87 -9.30 16.80
C THR A 135 11.20 -8.91 17.41
N ALA A 136 12.27 -9.66 17.16
CA ALA A 136 13.61 -9.33 17.66
C ALA A 136 14.09 -7.97 17.11
N PHE A 137 13.92 -7.73 15.82
CA PHE A 137 14.25 -6.46 15.19
C PHE A 137 13.43 -5.30 15.76
N SER A 138 12.11 -5.48 15.93
CA SER A 138 11.21 -4.46 16.47
C SER A 138 11.54 -4.10 17.92
N LEU A 139 11.88 -5.10 18.75
CA LEU A 139 12.34 -4.87 20.11
C LEU A 139 13.64 -4.06 20.12
N TRP A 140 14.60 -4.42 19.27
CA TRP A 140 15.84 -3.66 19.14
C TRP A 140 15.58 -2.23 18.63
N HIS A 141 14.73 -2.04 17.62
CA HIS A 141 14.31 -0.74 17.08
C HIS A 141 13.73 0.16 18.18
N CYS A 142 12.76 -0.35 18.93
CA CYS A 142 12.11 0.37 20.02
C CYS A 142 13.04 0.65 21.21
N LEU A 143 14.06 -0.17 21.45
CA LEU A 143 15.01 0.05 22.56
C LEU A 143 16.17 0.98 22.17
N SER A 144 16.56 0.98 20.90
CA SER A 144 17.68 1.78 20.37
C SER A 144 17.25 3.15 19.82
N ASP A 145 15.94 3.35 19.63
CA ASP A 145 15.38 4.55 19.02
C ASP A 145 16.05 4.86 17.66
N GLU A 146 16.26 3.84 16.83
CA GLU A 146 17.07 3.94 15.61
C GLU A 146 16.20 3.82 14.35
N ILE A 147 16.03 4.92 13.60
CA ILE A 147 15.07 4.99 12.48
C ILE A 147 15.64 4.53 11.13
N VAL A 148 16.96 4.58 10.94
CA VAL A 148 17.60 4.31 9.63
C VAL A 148 17.57 2.83 9.31
N ALA A 149 17.82 1.95 10.27
CA ALA A 149 17.75 0.51 10.14
C ALA A 149 16.31 0.05 9.92
N HIS A 150 15.32 0.67 10.56
CA HIS A 150 13.92 0.43 10.24
C HIS A 150 13.62 0.72 8.77
N ALA A 151 13.99 1.92 8.29
CA ALA A 151 13.79 2.31 6.90
C ALA A 151 14.55 1.39 5.92
N ALA A 152 15.78 0.99 6.26
CA ALA A 152 16.59 0.07 5.47
C ALA A 152 15.95 -1.32 5.40
N LEU A 153 15.49 -1.88 6.53
CA LEU A 153 14.81 -3.17 6.56
C LEU A 153 13.52 -3.13 5.75
N PHE A 154 12.70 -2.09 5.93
CA PHE A 154 11.47 -1.90 5.15
C PHE A 154 11.79 -1.87 3.65
N GLY A 155 12.78 -1.08 3.22
CA GLY A 155 13.22 -1.02 1.83
C GLY A 155 13.68 -2.38 1.28
N VAL A 156 14.49 -3.12 2.05
CA VAL A 156 14.94 -4.48 1.68
C VAL A 156 13.74 -5.41 1.53
N MET A 157 12.79 -5.39 2.46
CA MET A 157 11.59 -6.23 2.38
C MET A 157 10.76 -5.94 1.13
N VAL A 158 10.56 -4.66 0.80
CA VAL A 158 9.85 -4.23 -0.42
C VAL A 158 10.56 -4.72 -1.68
N VAL A 159 11.89 -4.61 -1.75
CA VAL A 159 12.67 -5.11 -2.89
C VAL A 159 12.54 -6.63 -3.03
N LEU A 160 12.66 -7.38 -1.92
CA LEU A 160 12.54 -8.84 -1.94
C LEU A 160 11.14 -9.29 -2.38
N VAL A 161 10.09 -8.63 -1.89
CA VAL A 161 8.71 -8.85 -2.37
C VAL A 161 8.62 -8.59 -3.87
N GLY A 162 9.12 -7.45 -4.36
CA GLY A 162 9.09 -7.10 -5.78
C GLY A 162 9.82 -8.11 -6.67
N LEU A 163 11.01 -8.57 -6.25
CA LEU A 163 11.78 -9.59 -6.95
C LEU A 163 11.03 -10.93 -7.00
N LYS A 164 10.46 -11.36 -5.88
CA LYS A 164 9.68 -12.60 -5.82
C LYS A 164 8.40 -12.51 -6.65
N THR A 165 7.67 -11.40 -6.58
CA THR A 165 6.49 -11.14 -7.42
C THR A 165 6.84 -11.21 -8.90
N ARG A 166 7.98 -10.66 -9.33
CA ARG A 166 8.46 -10.76 -10.72
C ARG A 166 8.72 -12.20 -11.14
N SER A 167 9.31 -13.02 -10.26
CA SER A 167 9.46 -14.47 -10.51
C SER A 167 8.11 -15.14 -10.72
N ILE A 168 7.15 -14.92 -9.80
CA ILE A 168 5.82 -15.53 -9.88
C ILE A 168 5.10 -15.14 -11.18
N ILE A 169 5.20 -13.89 -11.63
CA ILE A 169 4.65 -13.46 -12.93
C ILE A 169 5.28 -14.25 -14.09
N SER A 170 6.59 -14.51 -14.03
CA SER A 170 7.27 -15.30 -15.05
C SER A 170 6.76 -16.74 -15.08
N ASP A 171 6.54 -17.32 -13.90
CA ASP A 171 6.23 -18.75 -13.72
C ASP A 171 4.74 -19.06 -13.94
N ARG A 172 3.84 -18.15 -13.56
CA ARG A 172 2.38 -18.38 -13.49
C ARG A 172 1.59 -17.70 -14.62
N VAL A 173 2.18 -16.72 -15.32
CA VAL A 173 1.49 -15.98 -16.39
C VAL A 173 2.16 -16.27 -17.74
N ALA A 174 1.62 -17.29 -18.43
CA ALA A 174 2.11 -17.76 -19.73
C ALA A 174 1.52 -16.97 -20.91
N ASP A 175 0.24 -16.63 -20.85
CA ASP A 175 -0.45 -15.88 -21.91
C ASP A 175 0.20 -14.49 -22.11
N PRO A 176 0.70 -14.17 -23.32
CA PRO A 176 1.36 -12.90 -23.60
C PRO A 176 0.48 -11.65 -23.37
N ASP A 177 -0.82 -11.73 -23.66
CA ASP A 177 -1.76 -10.62 -23.50
C ASP A 177 -2.04 -10.38 -22.01
N VAL A 178 -2.30 -11.43 -21.24
CA VAL A 178 -2.48 -11.33 -19.78
C VAL A 178 -1.19 -10.83 -19.12
N LYS A 179 -0.03 -11.33 -19.54
CA LYS A 179 1.28 -10.89 -19.04
C LYS A 179 1.53 -9.41 -19.30
N LYS A 180 1.07 -8.89 -20.44
CA LYS A 180 1.15 -7.46 -20.76
C LYS A 180 0.28 -6.63 -19.83
N GLU A 181 -0.94 -7.07 -19.53
CA GLU A 181 -1.82 -6.37 -18.57
C GLU A 181 -1.24 -6.39 -17.15
N VAL A 182 -0.75 -7.54 -16.69
CA VAL A 182 -0.09 -7.69 -15.38
C VAL A 182 1.14 -6.78 -15.28
N ARG A 183 1.99 -6.73 -16.32
CA ARG A 183 3.15 -5.82 -16.37
C ARG A 183 2.75 -4.35 -16.33
N LYS A 184 1.63 -3.99 -16.96
CA LYS A 184 1.09 -2.62 -16.88
C LYS A 184 0.67 -2.28 -15.46
N LEU A 185 0.03 -3.21 -14.74
CA LEU A 185 -0.30 -3.02 -13.31
C LEU A 185 0.95 -2.85 -12.45
N VAL A 186 1.97 -3.70 -12.65
CA VAL A 186 3.26 -3.56 -11.95
C VAL A 186 3.87 -2.18 -12.22
N TRP A 187 3.92 -1.75 -13.49
CA TRP A 187 4.51 -0.47 -13.84
C TRP A 187 3.80 0.70 -13.16
N TRP A 188 2.47 0.74 -13.22
CA TRP A 188 1.71 1.82 -12.57
C TRP A 188 1.82 1.77 -11.04
N GLY A 189 1.71 0.59 -10.43
CA GLY A 189 1.88 0.42 -8.99
C GLY A 189 3.26 0.88 -8.51
N SER A 190 4.32 0.45 -9.20
CA SER A 190 5.70 0.87 -8.91
C SER A 190 5.91 2.36 -9.15
N ALA A 191 5.43 2.91 -10.26
CA ALA A 191 5.60 4.33 -10.58
C ALA A 191 4.94 5.22 -9.53
N ILE A 192 3.72 4.90 -9.09
CA ILE A 192 3.01 5.64 -8.05
C ILE A 192 3.77 5.53 -6.71
N PHE A 193 4.13 4.31 -6.29
CA PHE A 193 4.85 4.09 -5.03
C PHE A 193 6.21 4.82 -4.99
N ILE A 194 7.01 4.71 -6.08
CA ILE A 194 8.30 5.39 -6.19
C ILE A 194 8.12 6.91 -6.24
N SER A 195 7.07 7.42 -6.90
CA SER A 195 6.77 8.86 -6.88
C SER A 195 6.51 9.34 -5.47
N GLY A 196 5.79 8.55 -4.66
CA GLY A 196 5.65 8.80 -3.23
C GLY A 196 7.03 8.93 -2.58
N TYR A 197 7.91 7.94 -2.76
CA TYR A 197 9.23 7.93 -2.12
C TYR A 197 10.09 9.14 -2.50
N VAL A 198 10.01 9.57 -3.76
CA VAL A 198 10.69 10.78 -4.22
C VAL A 198 10.12 12.02 -3.51
N ILE A 199 8.80 12.15 -3.43
CA ILE A 199 8.14 13.27 -2.74
C ILE A 199 8.48 13.30 -1.24
N TRP A 200 8.52 12.14 -0.59
CA TRP A 200 8.96 12.01 0.80
C TRP A 200 10.39 12.52 1.00
N ASN A 201 11.32 12.19 0.11
CA ASN A 201 12.68 12.74 0.19
C ASN A 201 12.71 14.26 -0.03
N ILE A 202 11.90 14.78 -0.98
CA ILE A 202 11.81 16.23 -1.20
C ILE A 202 11.31 16.93 0.07
N ASP A 203 10.29 16.39 0.75
CA ASP A 203 9.82 16.88 2.05
C ASP A 203 10.98 17.02 3.04
N ASN A 204 11.69 15.90 3.30
CA ASN A 204 12.81 15.86 4.25
C ASN A 204 13.94 16.85 3.93
N PHE A 205 14.28 17.04 2.65
CA PHE A 205 15.42 17.88 2.26
C PHE A 205 15.09 19.36 2.05
N THR A 206 13.81 19.71 1.83
CA THR A 206 13.41 21.08 1.45
C THR A 206 12.46 21.74 2.45
N CYS A 207 12.41 21.23 3.67
CA CYS A 207 11.51 21.64 4.74
C CYS A 207 11.44 23.15 4.98
N SER A 208 12.59 23.82 5.10
CA SER A 208 12.64 25.27 5.35
C SER A 208 12.00 26.07 4.21
N TRP A 209 12.27 25.67 2.96
CA TRP A 209 11.69 26.29 1.77
C TRP A 209 10.20 26.02 1.66
N LEU A 210 9.76 24.78 1.94
CA LEU A 210 8.34 24.41 1.95
C LEU A 210 7.58 25.24 2.98
N THR A 211 8.09 25.34 4.21
CA THR A 211 7.48 26.14 5.28
C THR A 211 7.36 27.62 4.91
N GLU A 212 8.41 28.22 4.33
CA GLU A 212 8.35 29.61 3.86
C GLU A 212 7.30 29.79 2.75
N ALA A 213 7.24 28.86 1.79
CA ALA A 213 6.25 28.87 0.72
C ALA A 213 4.82 28.74 1.27
N LYS A 214 4.58 27.83 2.22
CA LYS A 214 3.29 27.63 2.90
C LYS A 214 2.82 28.90 3.59
N ARG A 215 3.73 29.59 4.29
CA ARG A 215 3.45 30.86 4.98
C ARG A 215 3.06 31.99 4.01
N LYS A 216 3.70 32.05 2.83
CA LYS A 216 3.35 33.02 1.78
C LYS A 216 2.02 32.73 1.09
N ILE A 217 1.72 31.46 0.84
CA ILE A 217 0.51 31.02 0.13
C ILE A 217 -0.74 31.14 1.02
N GLY A 218 -0.60 30.86 2.32
CA GLY A 218 -1.73 30.82 3.24
C GLY A 218 -2.56 29.54 3.10
N MET A 219 -3.58 29.40 3.93
CA MET A 219 -4.45 28.24 3.98
C MET A 219 -5.73 28.50 3.19
N PRO A 220 -6.40 27.47 2.62
CA PRO A 220 -6.03 26.05 2.64
C PRO A 220 -5.06 25.65 1.53
N LEU A 221 -4.66 26.56 0.65
CA LEU A 221 -3.87 26.20 -0.55
C LEU A 221 -2.48 25.63 -0.20
N SER A 222 -1.88 26.07 0.90
CA SER A 222 -0.63 25.52 1.41
C SER A 222 -0.71 24.05 1.81
N PHE A 223 -1.89 23.47 2.04
CA PHE A 223 -2.04 22.02 2.24
C PHE A 223 -1.53 21.19 1.06
N LEU A 224 -1.51 21.76 -0.16
CA LEU A 224 -0.93 21.08 -1.32
C LEU A 224 0.58 20.91 -1.22
N LEU A 225 1.26 21.68 -0.36
CA LEU A 225 2.70 21.60 -0.12
C LEU A 225 3.05 20.66 1.06
N GLU A 226 2.08 20.02 1.70
CA GLU A 226 2.35 18.98 2.69
C GLU A 226 2.74 17.68 1.96
N LEU A 227 4.01 17.64 1.54
CA LEU A 227 4.55 16.60 0.66
C LEU A 227 4.56 15.23 1.35
N HIS A 228 4.77 15.19 2.66
CA HIS A 228 4.61 13.95 3.43
C HIS A 228 3.17 13.38 3.36
N GLY A 229 2.15 14.23 3.28
CA GLY A 229 0.76 13.78 3.06
C GLY A 229 0.56 13.14 1.68
N TRP A 230 1.22 13.68 0.64
CA TRP A 230 1.23 13.06 -0.69
C TRP A 230 1.96 11.71 -0.71
N TRP A 231 3.00 11.54 0.11
CA TRP A 231 3.63 10.25 0.32
C TRP A 231 2.59 9.21 0.75
N HIS A 232 1.80 9.46 1.81
CA HIS A 232 0.75 8.53 2.26
C HIS A 232 -0.24 8.16 1.16
N ILE A 233 -0.68 9.15 0.37
CA ILE A 233 -1.62 8.91 -0.72
C ILE A 233 -0.97 7.96 -1.75
N PHE A 234 0.23 8.27 -2.21
CA PHE A 234 0.88 7.52 -3.28
C PHE A 234 1.32 6.12 -2.84
N THR A 235 1.91 5.97 -1.65
CA THR A 235 2.26 4.64 -1.13
C THR A 235 1.03 3.84 -0.79
N GLY A 236 -0.06 4.44 -0.32
CA GLY A 236 -1.33 3.76 -0.08
C GLY A 236 -1.94 3.19 -1.35
N ILE A 237 -1.99 3.98 -2.42
CA ILE A 237 -2.44 3.53 -3.75
C ILE A 237 -1.51 2.42 -4.27
N GLY A 238 -0.20 2.65 -4.23
CA GLY A 238 0.80 1.70 -4.73
C GLY A 238 0.76 0.36 -3.98
N ALA A 239 0.70 0.40 -2.65
CA ALA A 239 0.61 -0.79 -1.81
C ALA A 239 -0.67 -1.58 -2.08
N TYR A 240 -1.82 -0.91 -2.23
CA TYR A 240 -3.07 -1.57 -2.63
C TYR A 240 -2.95 -2.29 -3.98
N ILE A 241 -2.40 -1.63 -5.00
CA ILE A 241 -2.19 -2.24 -6.33
C ILE A 241 -1.30 -3.47 -6.21
N PHE A 242 -0.22 -3.39 -5.43
CA PHE A 242 0.68 -4.51 -5.19
C PHE A 242 0.01 -5.66 -4.44
N ILE A 243 -0.78 -5.38 -3.41
CA ILE A 243 -1.53 -6.40 -2.67
C ILE A 243 -2.55 -7.09 -3.57
N ALA A 244 -3.33 -6.33 -4.34
CA ALA A 244 -4.29 -6.90 -5.30
C ALA A 244 -3.59 -7.78 -6.35
N LEU A 245 -2.42 -7.35 -6.83
CA LEU A 245 -1.60 -8.15 -7.75
C LEU A 245 -1.10 -9.45 -7.10
N VAL A 246 -0.57 -9.38 -5.87
CA VAL A 246 -0.11 -10.56 -5.12
C VAL A 246 -1.25 -11.52 -4.85
N GLU A 247 -2.43 -11.00 -4.47
CA GLU A 247 -3.64 -11.80 -4.28
C GLU A 247 -3.98 -12.61 -5.54
N TYR A 248 -3.99 -11.97 -6.71
CA TYR A 248 -4.22 -12.65 -7.99
C TYR A 248 -3.16 -13.69 -8.31
N LEU A 249 -1.88 -13.31 -8.24
CA LEU A 249 -0.76 -14.20 -8.61
C LEU A 249 -0.64 -15.43 -7.71
N THR A 250 -1.09 -15.30 -6.45
CA THR A 250 -1.07 -16.38 -5.45
C THR A 250 -2.39 -17.11 -5.33
N SER A 251 -3.32 -16.89 -6.27
CA SER A 251 -4.60 -17.59 -6.35
C SER A 251 -4.60 -18.64 -7.45
N GLU A 252 -5.67 -19.44 -7.50
CA GLU A 252 -5.96 -20.37 -8.59
C GLU A 252 -6.27 -19.63 -9.91
N GLU A 253 -6.62 -18.34 -9.85
CA GLU A 253 -6.94 -17.50 -11.02
C GLU A 253 -5.68 -16.95 -11.70
N ALA A 254 -4.48 -17.23 -11.18
CA ALA A 254 -3.23 -16.72 -11.74
C ALA A 254 -3.05 -17.19 -13.20
N GLY A 255 -2.89 -16.23 -14.12
CA GLY A 255 -2.78 -16.49 -15.55
C GLY A 255 -4.08 -16.24 -16.33
N GLU A 256 -5.22 -16.17 -15.65
CA GLU A 256 -6.50 -15.85 -16.28
C GLU A 256 -6.64 -14.35 -16.58
N PRO A 257 -7.44 -13.95 -17.59
CA PRO A 257 -7.66 -12.54 -17.92
C PRO A 257 -8.15 -11.73 -16.72
N LEU A 258 -7.54 -10.55 -16.51
CA LEU A 258 -7.89 -9.71 -15.38
C LEU A 258 -9.30 -9.14 -15.55
N GLY A 259 -10.14 -9.24 -14.52
CA GLY A 259 -11.47 -8.63 -14.52
C GLY A 259 -11.43 -7.12 -14.85
N GLY A 260 -12.49 -6.60 -15.46
CA GLY A 260 -12.58 -5.22 -15.98
C GLY A 260 -12.31 -4.11 -14.96
N ARG A 261 -12.39 -4.41 -13.65
CA ARG A 261 -12.09 -3.49 -12.52
C ARG A 261 -11.19 -4.16 -11.49
N PHE A 262 -10.01 -4.56 -11.93
CA PHE A 262 -9.07 -5.33 -11.11
C PHE A 262 -8.53 -4.51 -9.93
N ALA A 263 -7.84 -3.39 -10.21
CA ALA A 263 -7.30 -2.49 -9.19
C ALA A 263 -7.49 -1.01 -9.61
N TRP A 264 -8.19 -0.24 -8.77
CA TRP A 264 -8.36 1.20 -8.93
C TRP A 264 -7.10 1.95 -8.46
N PRO A 265 -6.66 3.04 -9.14
CA PRO A 265 -7.26 3.69 -10.32
C PRO A 265 -6.79 3.15 -11.67
N VAL A 266 -5.96 2.11 -11.71
CA VAL A 266 -5.35 1.62 -12.97
C VAL A 266 -6.39 1.02 -13.93
N ASP A 267 -7.54 0.60 -13.39
CA ASP A 267 -8.72 0.17 -14.16
C ASP A 267 -9.49 1.30 -14.86
N MET A 268 -9.21 2.58 -14.57
CA MET A 268 -9.80 3.72 -15.29
C MET A 268 -9.21 3.94 -16.69
N PHE A 269 -8.04 3.37 -16.99
CA PHE A 269 -7.43 3.51 -18.31
C PHE A 269 -8.15 2.60 -19.34
N PRO A 270 -8.53 3.11 -20.52
CA PRO A 270 -9.26 2.34 -21.53
C PRO A 270 -8.58 1.01 -21.85
N ARG A 271 -9.33 -0.09 -21.73
CA ARG A 271 -8.91 -1.42 -22.18
C ARG A 271 -9.37 -1.64 -23.61
N LYS A 272 -8.48 -2.11 -24.49
CA LYS A 272 -8.93 -2.78 -25.71
C LYS A 272 -9.51 -4.12 -25.27
N ARG A 273 -10.83 -4.29 -25.40
CA ARG A 273 -11.52 -5.54 -25.06
C ARG A 273 -10.84 -6.67 -25.85
N ALA A 274 -10.23 -7.64 -25.16
CA ALA A 274 -9.85 -8.88 -25.81
C ALA A 274 -11.13 -9.52 -26.39
N ARG A 275 -11.06 -10.02 -27.62
CA ARG A 275 -12.16 -10.75 -28.26
C ARG A 275 -12.58 -11.86 -27.29
N SER A 276 -13.87 -11.91 -26.95
CA SER A 276 -14.45 -13.01 -26.21
C SER A 276 -14.16 -14.30 -26.98
N THR A 277 -13.30 -15.15 -26.45
CA THR A 277 -13.26 -16.56 -26.85
C THR A 277 -14.63 -17.15 -26.46
N PRO A 278 -15.34 -17.82 -27.38
CA PRO A 278 -16.63 -18.40 -27.07
C PRO A 278 -16.48 -19.44 -25.96
N ASN A 279 -17.43 -19.43 -25.02
CA ASN A 279 -17.50 -20.37 -23.90
C ASN A 279 -17.38 -21.81 -24.40
N ILE A 280 -16.26 -22.48 -24.13
CA ILE A 280 -16.20 -23.94 -24.17
C ILE A 280 -16.82 -24.42 -22.87
N THR A 281 -18.12 -24.70 -22.90
CA THR A 281 -18.81 -25.43 -21.85
C THR A 281 -18.19 -26.81 -21.75
N ARG A 282 -17.36 -27.03 -20.73
CA ARG A 282 -16.83 -28.35 -20.39
C ARG A 282 -17.95 -29.13 -19.68
N THR A 283 -18.82 -29.78 -20.44
CA THR A 283 -19.71 -30.81 -19.88
C THR A 283 -18.87 -32.03 -19.56
N GLY A 284 -18.91 -32.48 -18.31
CA GLY A 284 -18.33 -33.75 -17.90
C GLY A 284 -18.99 -34.90 -18.67
N TYR A 285 -18.19 -35.94 -18.93
CA TYR A 285 -18.50 -37.21 -19.60
C TYR A 285 -18.49 -37.20 -21.15
N GLY A 286 -17.64 -38.07 -21.71
CA GLY A 286 -17.86 -38.74 -22.99
C GLY A 286 -17.12 -38.17 -24.21
N THR A 287 -16.14 -38.94 -24.69
CA THR A 287 -15.72 -39.13 -26.11
C THR A 287 -16.19 -38.10 -27.16
N LEU A 288 -15.23 -37.40 -27.78
CA LEU A 288 -15.45 -36.63 -29.02
C LEU A 288 -15.61 -37.58 -30.21
N SER A 289 -16.85 -37.72 -30.70
CA SER A 289 -17.12 -37.98 -32.12
C SER A 289 -17.53 -36.66 -32.74
N ALA A 290 -16.81 -36.23 -33.78
CA ALA A 290 -17.24 -35.13 -34.63
C ALA A 290 -18.54 -35.52 -35.36
N ALA A 291 -19.51 -34.61 -35.41
CA ALA A 291 -20.68 -34.75 -36.28
C ALA A 291 -20.32 -34.26 -37.70
N PRO A 292 -20.87 -34.88 -38.77
CA PRO A 292 -20.55 -34.52 -40.14
C PRO A 292 -21.24 -33.22 -40.55
N GLU A 293 -20.57 -32.44 -41.41
CA GLU A 293 -21.16 -31.34 -42.18
C GLU A 293 -22.27 -31.89 -43.08
N ASN A 294 -23.50 -31.41 -42.90
CA ASN A 294 -24.53 -31.55 -43.92
C ASN A 294 -24.34 -30.46 -44.95
N MET A 295 -24.12 -30.87 -46.20
CA MET A 295 -24.43 -30.09 -47.39
C MET A 295 -25.96 -30.01 -47.52
N ASP A 296 -26.48 -28.79 -47.58
CA ASP A 296 -27.54 -28.34 -48.49
C ASP A 296 -27.41 -26.81 -48.66
#